data_AF-A0A0W1EYS5-F1
#
_entry.id   AF-A0A0W1EYS5-F1
#
_cell.length_a   1.000
_cell.length_b   1.000
_cell.length_c   1.000
_cell.angle_alpha   90.00
_cell.angle_beta   90.00
_cell.angle_gamma   90.00
#
_symmetry.space_group_name_H-M   'P 1'
#
loop_
_entity.id
_entity.type
_entity.pdbx_description
1 polymer ?
#
loop_
_entity_poly.entity_id
_entity_poly.type
_entity_poly.pdbx_seq_one_letter_code
_entity_poly.pdbx_strand_id
1 'polypeptide(L)'
;MADTAPTGPDIGATFYHGTRADLKTGDLLAAGWGSNYQAAPMSWIYFSAALESAIWGCELAAGDGRERIYIVEPTGDWFDDPNLTDKKFPGNPTRSYRSRFPLRIVGEVAEWEPHPPEILQAMKDNLARLQAEGAPIID
;
A
#
# COMPACT_ATOMS: atom_id res chain seq x y z
N MET A 1 12.01 16.68 -23.69
CA MET A 1 10.69 16.05 -23.41
C MET A 1 10.14 16.78 -22.20
N ALA A 2 8.90 17.26 -22.23
CA ALA A 2 8.35 18.00 -21.11
C ALA A 2 8.29 17.05 -19.89
N ASP A 3 9.08 17.37 -18.87
CA ASP A 3 9.07 16.70 -17.58
C ASP A 3 7.76 17.08 -16.90
N THR A 4 6.70 16.33 -17.24
CA THR A 4 5.36 16.63 -16.75
C THR A 4 5.28 16.07 -15.35
N ALA A 5 4.91 16.91 -14.38
CA ALA A 5 4.77 16.47 -13.00
C ALA A 5 3.83 15.26 -12.91
N PRO A 6 4.12 14.27 -12.06
CA PRO A 6 3.25 13.12 -11.83
C PRO A 6 1.81 13.54 -11.53
N THR A 7 0.84 12.86 -12.12
CA THR A 7 -0.59 13.15 -11.94
C THR A 7 -1.39 11.93 -11.49
N GLY A 8 -2.45 12.19 -10.72
CA GLY A 8 -3.40 11.17 -10.27
C GLY A 8 -4.39 11.74 -9.24
N PRO A 9 -5.28 10.90 -8.70
CA PRO A 9 -6.25 11.32 -7.68
C PRO A 9 -5.56 11.88 -6.42
N ASP A 10 -6.22 12.79 -5.72
CA ASP A 10 -5.70 13.41 -4.48
C ASP A 10 -4.31 14.04 -4.62
N ILE A 11 -3.99 14.58 -5.81
CA ILE A 11 -2.76 15.33 -6.04
C ILE A 11 -2.59 16.44 -4.98
N GLY A 12 -1.40 16.48 -4.36
CA GLY A 12 -1.07 17.39 -3.26
C GLY A 12 -1.39 16.87 -1.86
N ALA A 13 -1.99 15.68 -1.73
CA ALA A 13 -2.12 15.02 -0.44
C ALA A 13 -0.79 14.42 0.04
N THR A 14 -0.70 14.16 1.34
CA THR A 14 0.36 13.30 1.89
C THR A 14 0.00 11.85 1.65
N PHE A 15 0.91 11.11 1.03
CA PHE A 15 0.76 9.68 0.75
C PHE A 15 1.60 8.83 1.69
N TYR A 16 1.08 7.64 1.99
CA TYR A 16 1.64 6.69 2.94
C TYR A 16 1.78 5.30 2.31
N HIS A 17 2.87 4.62 2.64
CA HIS A 17 3.11 3.23 2.27
C HIS A 17 3.45 2.42 3.53
N GLY A 18 2.59 1.48 3.88
CA GLY A 18 2.83 0.53 4.97
C GLY A 18 3.60 -0.69 4.49
N THR A 19 4.68 -1.04 5.18
CA THR A 19 5.55 -2.18 4.83
C THR A 19 6.31 -2.71 6.04
N ARG A 20 7.04 -3.81 5.85
CA ARG A 20 8.07 -4.32 6.78
C ARG A 20 9.50 -4.16 6.24
N ALA A 21 9.65 -3.57 5.06
CA ALA A 21 10.96 -3.26 4.47
C ALA A 21 11.67 -2.16 5.27
N ASP A 22 12.97 -2.31 5.48
CA ASP A 22 13.82 -1.32 6.17
C ASP A 22 14.43 -0.35 5.15
N LEU A 23 13.71 0.74 4.88
CA LEU A 23 14.05 1.80 3.93
C LEU A 23 14.41 3.11 4.64
N LYS A 24 15.10 3.99 3.91
CA LYS A 24 15.51 5.32 4.37
C LYS A 24 14.98 6.41 3.45
N THR A 25 14.87 7.63 3.97
CA THR A 25 14.58 8.80 3.15
C THR A 25 15.57 8.91 1.99
N GLY A 26 15.04 9.13 0.78
CA GLY A 26 15.78 9.15 -0.47
C GLY A 26 15.73 7.82 -1.25
N ASP A 27 15.39 6.71 -0.60
CA ASP A 27 15.24 5.42 -1.28
C ASP A 27 14.06 5.45 -2.27
N LEU A 28 14.17 4.66 -3.33
CA LEU A 28 13.10 4.41 -4.29
C LEU A 28 12.54 3.01 -4.07
N LEU A 29 11.25 2.95 -3.76
CA LEU A 29 10.50 1.73 -3.62
C LEU A 29 9.79 1.42 -4.95
N ALA A 30 10.21 0.37 -5.63
CA ALA A 30 9.67 -0.01 -6.94
C ALA A 30 8.82 -1.29 -6.83
N ALA A 31 7.89 -1.47 -7.77
CA ALA A 31 7.25 -2.75 -8.02
C ALA A 31 8.29 -3.81 -8.46
N GLY A 32 8.04 -5.08 -8.15
CA GLY A 32 8.93 -6.19 -8.49
C GLY A 32 9.54 -6.95 -7.30
N TRP A 33 9.30 -6.49 -6.07
CA TRP A 33 9.45 -7.32 -4.88
C TRP A 33 8.20 -8.23 -4.73
N GLY A 34 8.34 -9.40 -4.11
CA GLY A 34 7.26 -10.39 -4.02
C GLY A 34 5.98 -9.81 -3.41
N SER A 35 4.81 -10.21 -3.91
CA SER A 35 3.53 -9.74 -3.41
C SER A 35 3.28 -10.18 -1.96
N ASN A 36 2.62 -9.32 -1.17
CA ASN A 36 2.18 -9.68 0.19
C ASN A 36 1.09 -10.77 0.17
N TYR A 37 0.41 -10.95 -0.97
CA TYR A 37 -0.75 -11.83 -1.10
C TYR A 37 -0.52 -12.98 -2.11
N GLN A 38 0.46 -12.88 -3.01
CA GLN A 38 0.72 -13.83 -4.09
C GLN A 38 2.22 -14.11 -4.33
N ALA A 39 2.56 -15.21 -5.01
CA ALA A 39 3.95 -15.60 -5.26
C ALA A 39 4.58 -14.96 -6.52
N ALA A 40 3.82 -14.17 -7.30
CA ALA A 40 4.30 -13.50 -8.51
C ALA A 40 4.91 -12.12 -8.20
N PRO A 41 5.90 -11.64 -8.99
CA PRO A 41 6.41 -10.28 -8.87
C PRO A 41 5.31 -9.26 -9.21
N MET A 42 5.12 -8.26 -8.33
CA MET A 42 4.07 -7.26 -8.50
C MET A 42 4.36 -6.36 -9.70
N SER A 43 3.32 -6.07 -10.49
CA SER A 43 3.37 -5.06 -11.56
C SER A 43 3.09 -3.65 -11.05
N TRP A 44 2.70 -3.54 -9.77
CA TRP A 44 2.23 -2.32 -9.14
C TRP A 44 2.83 -2.15 -7.74
N ILE A 45 2.96 -0.89 -7.33
CA ILE A 45 3.22 -0.51 -5.96
C ILE A 45 2.00 0.22 -5.41
N TYR A 46 1.60 -0.12 -4.18
CA TYR A 46 0.39 0.38 -3.54
C TYR A 46 0.71 1.39 -2.45
N PHE A 47 -0.12 2.41 -2.32
CA PHE A 47 0.01 3.45 -1.30
C PHE A 47 -1.35 4.09 -1.07
N SER A 48 -1.50 4.91 -0.04
CA SER A 48 -2.79 5.55 0.29
C SER A 48 -2.61 6.97 0.78
N ALA A 49 -3.61 7.83 0.56
CA ALA A 49 -3.69 9.14 1.20
C ALA A 49 -4.38 9.09 2.58
N ALA A 50 -4.79 7.90 3.05
CA ALA A 50 -5.30 7.64 4.38
C ALA A 50 -4.28 6.85 5.21
N LEU A 51 -3.90 7.38 6.38
CA LEU A 51 -2.95 6.72 7.28
C LEU A 51 -3.47 5.34 7.74
N GLU A 52 -4.77 5.25 8.04
CA GLU A 52 -5.47 4.02 8.40
C GLU A 52 -5.21 2.86 7.40
N SER A 53 -5.27 3.16 6.10
CA SER A 53 -5.00 2.15 5.06
C SER A 53 -3.53 1.73 5.02
N ALA A 54 -2.61 2.62 5.36
CA ALA A 54 -1.20 2.28 5.47
C ALA A 54 -0.88 1.48 6.75
N ILE A 55 -1.61 1.69 7.85
CA ILE A 55 -1.52 0.85 9.05
C ILE A 55 -1.86 -0.60 8.70
N TRP A 56 -3.00 -0.83 8.02
CA TRP A 56 -3.32 -2.16 7.50
C TRP A 56 -2.22 -2.71 6.58
N GLY A 57 -1.67 -1.85 5.72
CA GLY A 57 -0.58 -2.20 4.82
C GLY A 57 0.65 -2.77 5.53
N CYS A 58 1.12 -2.14 6.61
CA CYS A 58 2.29 -2.63 7.34
C CYS A 58 1.98 -3.86 8.20
N GLU A 59 0.83 -3.89 8.88
CA GLU A 59 0.44 -5.00 9.76
C GLU A 59 0.20 -6.30 8.99
N LEU A 60 -0.33 -6.20 7.76
CA LEU A 60 -0.61 -7.33 6.87
C LEU A 60 0.54 -7.67 5.91
N ALA A 61 1.61 -6.88 5.86
CA ALA A 61 2.75 -7.13 4.98
C ALA A 61 3.40 -8.51 5.21
N ALA A 62 4.00 -9.11 4.20
CA ALA A 62 4.74 -10.35 4.41
C ALA A 62 6.08 -10.10 5.17
N GLY A 63 6.54 -11.11 5.90
CA GLY A 63 7.83 -11.14 6.58
C GLY A 63 7.80 -10.75 8.06
N ASP A 64 8.93 -10.96 8.73
CA ASP A 64 9.10 -10.77 10.18
C ASP A 64 9.80 -9.46 10.55
N GLY A 65 9.96 -8.57 9.57
CA GLY A 65 10.53 -7.24 9.78
C GLY A 65 9.65 -6.35 10.65
N ARG A 66 10.25 -5.28 11.19
CA ARG A 66 9.49 -4.26 11.92
C ARG A 66 8.47 -3.61 11.00
N GLU A 67 7.25 -3.43 11.49
CA GLU A 67 6.20 -2.67 10.81
C GLU A 67 6.59 -1.19 10.71
N ARG A 68 6.46 -0.63 9.51
CA ARG A 68 6.85 0.75 9.20
C ARG A 68 5.84 1.38 8.26
N ILE A 69 5.64 2.69 8.44
CA ILE A 69 4.80 3.49 7.55
C ILE A 69 5.66 4.63 7.02
N TYR A 70 5.90 4.61 5.71
CA TYR A 70 6.66 5.66 5.05
C TYR A 70 5.76 6.72 4.46
N ILE A 71 6.20 7.97 4.53
CA ILE A 71 5.65 9.07 3.74
C ILE A 71 6.34 9.02 2.39
N VAL A 72 5.54 9.02 1.33
CA VAL A 72 6.01 8.74 -0.02
C VAL A 72 5.58 9.79 -1.04
N GLU A 73 6.40 9.98 -2.07
CA GLU A 73 6.07 10.76 -3.26
C GLU A 73 6.06 9.85 -4.50
N PRO A 74 4.96 9.82 -5.27
CA PRO A 74 4.95 9.14 -6.57
C PRO A 74 5.94 9.77 -7.54
N THR A 75 6.79 8.97 -8.19
CA THR A 75 7.70 9.47 -9.22
C THR A 75 7.09 9.45 -10.63
N GLY A 76 5.82 9.05 -10.75
CA GLY A 76 5.06 9.01 -11.99
C GLY A 76 3.58 8.81 -11.69
N ASP A 77 2.75 8.71 -12.73
CA ASP A 77 1.30 8.70 -12.58
C ASP A 77 0.78 7.54 -11.71
N TRP A 78 -0.36 7.77 -11.08
CA TRP A 78 -1.01 6.79 -10.22
C TRP A 78 -2.53 6.77 -10.42
N PHE A 79 -3.13 5.66 -9.99
CA PHE A 79 -4.54 5.35 -10.24
C PHE A 79 -5.17 4.77 -8.98
N ASP A 80 -6.49 4.82 -8.90
CA ASP A 80 -7.25 4.13 -7.85
C ASP A 80 -6.90 2.64 -7.80
N ASP A 81 -6.75 2.12 -6.58
CA ASP A 81 -6.51 0.69 -6.35
C ASP A 81 -7.81 -0.09 -6.63
N PRO A 82 -7.84 -0.95 -7.66
CA PRO A 82 -9.03 -1.73 -7.98
C PRO A 82 -9.34 -2.79 -6.95
N ASN A 83 -8.47 -3.11 -5.99
CA ASN A 83 -8.78 -4.05 -4.91
C ASN A 83 -9.69 -3.45 -3.84
N LEU A 84 -9.70 -2.13 -3.72
CA LEU A 84 -10.40 -1.41 -2.67
C LEU A 84 -11.44 -0.41 -3.20
N THR A 85 -11.34 -0.05 -4.48
CA THR A 85 -12.25 0.86 -5.16
C THR A 85 -13.43 0.11 -5.77
N ASP A 86 -14.65 0.62 -5.54
CA ASP A 86 -15.91 0.05 -6.06
C ASP A 86 -16.12 -1.44 -5.72
N LYS A 87 -15.60 -1.89 -4.56
CA LYS A 87 -15.81 -3.25 -4.05
C LYS A 87 -16.95 -3.33 -3.07
N LYS A 88 -16.68 -2.99 -1.81
CA LYS A 88 -17.68 -3.02 -0.73
C LYS A 88 -18.53 -1.75 -0.69
N PHE A 89 -17.94 -0.63 -1.09
CA PHE A 89 -18.54 0.69 -1.11
C PHE A 89 -18.24 1.39 -2.44
N PRO A 90 -19.12 2.29 -2.91
CA PRO A 90 -18.88 3.05 -4.14
C PRO A 90 -17.70 4.02 -3.98
N GLY A 91 -16.93 4.17 -5.06
CA GLY A 91 -15.73 5.00 -5.11
C GLY A 91 -14.55 4.41 -4.33
N ASN A 92 -13.61 5.28 -3.97
CA ASN A 92 -12.39 4.93 -3.23
C ASN A 92 -12.36 5.56 -1.83
N PRO A 93 -13.22 5.14 -0.89
CA PRO A 93 -13.28 5.73 0.45
C PRO A 93 -11.99 5.50 1.26
N THR A 94 -11.23 4.46 0.93
CA THR A 94 -9.93 4.17 1.54
C THR A 94 -8.80 5.03 1.00
N ARG A 95 -9.05 5.79 -0.08
CA ARG A 95 -8.07 6.63 -0.76
C ARG A 95 -6.79 5.84 -1.10
N SER A 96 -6.98 4.61 -1.55
CA SER A 96 -5.89 3.67 -1.87
C SER A 96 -5.59 3.68 -3.35
N TYR A 97 -4.32 3.69 -3.70
CA TYR A 97 -3.82 3.89 -5.05
C TYR A 97 -2.77 2.86 -5.40
N ARG A 98 -2.48 2.79 -6.70
CA ARG A 98 -1.35 2.04 -7.24
C ARG A 98 -0.62 2.82 -8.33
N SER A 99 0.68 2.58 -8.46
CA SER A 99 1.51 3.09 -9.55
C SER A 99 2.39 1.97 -10.13
N ARG A 100 2.82 2.13 -11.39
CA ARG A 100 3.90 1.32 -11.97
C ARG A 100 5.27 1.96 -11.77
N PHE A 101 5.28 3.25 -11.45
CA PHE A 101 6.50 3.99 -11.18
C PHE A 101 6.88 3.80 -9.71
N PRO A 102 8.18 3.91 -9.39
CA PRO A 102 8.61 3.88 -8.00
C PRO A 102 7.97 4.98 -7.14
N LEU A 103 7.95 4.73 -5.85
CA LEU A 103 7.65 5.73 -4.83
C LEU A 103 8.96 6.16 -4.17
N ARG A 104 9.17 7.46 -4.02
CA ARG A 104 10.31 7.99 -3.26
C ARG A 104 9.94 8.08 -1.79
N ILE A 105 10.79 7.54 -0.92
CA ILE A 105 10.64 7.74 0.53
C ILE A 105 11.07 9.17 0.89
N VAL A 106 10.16 9.95 1.44
CA VAL A 106 10.46 11.33 1.90
C VAL A 106 10.44 11.47 3.42
N GLY A 107 9.90 10.48 4.12
CA GLY A 107 9.93 10.40 5.58
C GLY A 107 9.34 9.10 6.10
N GLU A 108 9.32 8.95 7.43
CA GLU A 108 8.70 7.84 8.14
C GLU A 108 7.75 8.42 9.20
N VAL A 109 6.55 7.84 9.33
CA VAL A 109 5.62 8.20 10.39
C VAL A 109 6.16 7.61 11.70
N ALA A 110 6.56 8.49 12.62
CA ALA A 110 7.24 8.09 13.85
C ALA A 110 6.32 7.33 14.84
N GLU A 111 5.06 7.73 14.91
CA GLU A 111 4.08 7.22 15.87
C GLU A 111 2.73 7.02 15.19
N TRP A 112 2.13 5.85 15.41
CA TRP A 112 0.79 5.48 14.96
C TRP A 112 0.26 4.40 15.91
N GLU A 113 -1.07 4.32 16.02
CA GLU A 113 -1.74 3.34 16.88
C GLU A 113 -2.00 2.07 16.07
N PRO A 114 -1.51 0.89 16.49
CA PRO A 114 -1.82 -0.36 15.83
C PRO A 114 -3.27 -0.78 16.08
N HIS A 115 -3.78 -1.66 15.22
CA HIS A 115 -5.06 -2.27 15.46
C HIS A 115 -5.03 -3.15 16.72
N PRO A 116 -6.16 -3.25 17.45
CA PRO A 116 -6.28 -4.23 18.52
C PRO A 116 -5.92 -5.64 18.01
N PRO A 117 -5.16 -6.45 18.77
CA PRO A 117 -4.70 -7.76 18.31
C PRO A 117 -5.82 -8.67 17.80
N GLU A 118 -6.99 -8.61 18.41
CA GLU A 118 -8.18 -9.36 18.01
C GLU A 118 -8.73 -8.94 16.65
N ILE A 119 -8.66 -7.65 16.31
CA ILE A 119 -9.11 -7.10 15.02
C ILE A 119 -8.11 -7.49 13.93
N LEU A 120 -6.81 -7.35 14.21
CA LEU A 120 -5.77 -7.76 13.28
C LEU A 120 -5.82 -9.26 13.01
N GLN A 121 -6.00 -10.08 14.05
CA GLN A 121 -6.11 -11.53 13.89
C GLN A 121 -7.33 -11.92 13.06
N ALA A 122 -8.50 -11.33 13.34
CA ALA A 122 -9.71 -11.59 12.56
C ALA A 122 -9.54 -11.25 11.08
N MET A 123 -8.83 -10.17 10.76
CA MET A 123 -8.52 -9.80 9.37
C MET A 123 -7.58 -10.82 8.72
N LYS A 124 -6.50 -11.22 9.39
CA LYS A 124 -5.55 -12.25 8.90
C LYS A 124 -6.26 -13.57 8.63
N ASP A 125 -7.12 -14.01 9.54
CA ASP A 125 -7.91 -15.24 9.39
C ASP A 125 -8.86 -15.17 8.19
N ASN A 126 -9.52 -14.02 7.99
CA ASN A 126 -10.40 -13.83 6.83
C ASN A 126 -9.63 -13.82 5.50
N LEU A 127 -8.44 -13.19 5.44
CA LEU A 127 -7.58 -13.20 4.26
C LEU A 127 -7.10 -14.62 3.93
N ALA A 128 -6.67 -15.38 4.94
CA ALA A 128 -6.26 -16.77 4.77
C ALA A 128 -7.40 -17.65 4.24
N ARG A 129 -8.63 -17.44 4.75
CA ARG A 129 -9.83 -18.12 4.26
C ARG A 129 -10.12 -17.78 2.80
N LEU A 130 -10.10 -16.50 2.43
CA LEU A 130 -10.33 -16.05 1.06
C LEU A 130 -9.29 -16.60 0.07
N GLN A 131 -8.03 -16.69 0.50
CA GLN A 131 -6.97 -17.30 -0.28
C GLN A 131 -7.20 -18.81 -0.49
N ALA A 132 -7.62 -19.53 0.54
CA ALA A 132 -7.95 -20.95 0.45
C ALA A 132 -9.17 -21.23 -0.45
N GLU A 133 -10.11 -20.29 -0.51
CA GLU A 133 -11.31 -20.35 -1.36
C GLU A 133 -11.05 -19.90 -2.82
N GLY A 134 -9.84 -19.45 -3.14
CA GLY A 134 -9.46 -19.02 -4.50
C GLY A 134 -10.08 -17.70 -4.93
N ALA A 135 -10.41 -16.81 -3.98
CA ALA A 135 -10.95 -15.49 -4.31
C ALA A 135 -9.93 -14.69 -5.15
N PRO A 136 -10.37 -14.03 -6.25
CA PRO A 136 -9.47 -13.29 -7.12
C PRO A 136 -8.98 -12.01 -6.42
N ILE A 137 -7.74 -12.03 -5.93
CA ILE A 137 -6.99 -10.82 -5.60
C ILE A 137 -6.36 -10.32 -6.89
N ILE A 138 -6.65 -9.09 -7.30
CA ILE A 138 -6.16 -8.50 -8.55
C ILE A 138 -4.85 -7.77 -8.23
N ASP A 139 -3.73 -8.20 -8.78
CA ASP A 139 -2.45 -7.47 -8.68
C ASP A 139 -2.37 -6.36 -9.76
#